data_AF-A0A1Q4ADS1-F1
#
_entry.id   AF-A0A1Q4ADS1-F1
#
_cell.length_a   1.000
_cell.length_b   1.000
_cell.length_c   1.000
_cell.angle_alpha   90.00
_cell.angle_beta   90.00
_cell.angle_gamma   90.00
#
_symmetry.space_group_name_H-M   'P 1'
#
loop_
_entity.id
_entity.type
_entity.pdbx_description
1 polymer ?
#
loop_
_entity_poly.entity_id
_entity_poly.type
_entity_poly.pdbx_seq_one_letter_code
_entity_poly.pdbx_strand_id
1 'polypeptide(L)'
;MRQFLQRVGRTGRRIVGDRRANFAVMTALSAPFALALAAFAVDEGSIYTERRNAQAMTDLAAITAASNITDIQNAVVTTLTDNGMPGIIVQTPGQTVVPAVGQTVVSITPGQYSAASAVGVGQRFQAGVTPYNAVHVSLRKLPQRFFAASVIPTPVIRTEATASMTPMATFAVGSRLLSVNGGILNALLSGLLGGNISLSVMDYNALVSADIDVLSFMSALSTQLNLTAASYSDVLASKATIGQIATAMANVPGLDGTSALALQAIAAKATSTVKIPLNTLVDLGGVSTLAVGQKPPGLGVTASAISMLTAAAVLANGTNQVTLNLGATIPGLTATTLTIAIGEPMQFSPWLAINQVGTIIRTAQTRIKLSASVTVGTSNLGGGISLLAVNLPLNVEVAYAQAQLTGISCPSGPSSISVSIAAQPGIAALHLANTTGTGFANFALPQSFTDAEIADVSLKLLLLNIPLLQIMGSAATAITNNGPQTLTFNATEIANKTTKTVSTRNITQSLTSSLISNLSLSVNALGILGLDVTGLLSTVTPAVVGVLNGVTQPVDNLLYNVLSALGVSVGSADIRVTGATCGRSVLVQ
;
A
#
# COMPACT_ATOMS: atom_id res chain seq x y z
N MET A 1 49.86 -3.38 -99.94
CA MET A 1 50.11 -3.38 -98.48
C MET A 1 50.83 -2.11 -97.96
N ARG A 2 51.96 -1.68 -98.54
CA ARG A 2 52.69 -0.45 -98.11
C ARG A 2 51.88 0.86 -98.18
N GLN A 3 51.04 1.05 -99.21
CA GLN A 3 50.20 2.25 -99.32
C GLN A 3 49.06 2.31 -98.28
N PHE A 4 48.57 1.16 -97.82
CA PHE A 4 47.55 1.08 -96.78
C PHE A 4 48.14 1.47 -95.42
N LEU A 5 49.33 0.95 -95.10
CA LEU A 5 50.06 1.29 -93.88
C LEU A 5 50.48 2.78 -93.84
N GLN A 6 50.85 3.38 -94.98
CA GLN A 6 51.15 4.82 -95.05
C GLN A 6 49.90 5.71 -94.89
N ARG A 7 48.73 5.26 -95.36
CA ARG A 7 47.47 5.98 -95.12
C ARG A 7 47.07 5.91 -93.64
N VAL A 8 47.14 4.74 -93.01
CA VAL A 8 46.85 4.58 -91.57
C VAL A 8 47.80 5.41 -90.70
N GLY A 9 49.10 5.42 -91.01
CA GLY A 9 50.09 6.23 -90.30
C GLY A 9 49.89 7.75 -90.42
N ARG A 10 49.40 8.24 -91.56
CA ARG A 10 49.04 9.66 -91.74
C ARG A 10 47.77 10.05 -91.00
N THR A 11 46.77 9.17 -90.92
CA THR A 11 45.54 9.41 -90.15
C THR A 11 45.81 9.40 -88.65
N GLY A 12 46.62 8.46 -88.16
CA GLY A 12 47.03 8.41 -86.75
C GLY A 12 47.81 9.66 -86.30
N ARG A 13 48.74 10.16 -87.13
CA ARG A 13 49.45 11.43 -86.84
C ARG A 13 48.55 12.67 -86.86
N ARG A 14 47.46 12.68 -87.65
CA ARG A 14 46.45 13.76 -87.62
C ARG A 14 45.61 13.72 -86.36
N ILE A 15 45.27 12.53 -85.84
CA ILE A 15 44.48 12.37 -84.61
C ILE A 15 45.29 12.77 -83.37
N VAL A 16 46.58 12.42 -83.31
CA VAL A 16 47.46 12.77 -82.17
C VAL A 16 47.87 14.26 -82.17
N GLY A 17 47.81 14.92 -83.33
CA GLY A 17 48.12 16.35 -83.48
C GLY A 17 46.92 17.29 -83.35
N ASP A 18 45.70 16.77 -83.26
CA ASP A 18 44.49 17.60 -83.21
C ASP A 18 44.25 18.12 -81.77
N ARG A 19 44.47 19.42 -81.58
CA ARG A 19 44.28 20.12 -80.30
C ARG A 19 42.86 20.67 -80.10
N ARG A 20 41.96 20.43 -81.05
CA ARG A 20 40.55 20.78 -80.89
C ARG A 20 39.90 19.73 -80.00
N ALA A 21 39.86 20.01 -78.69
CA ALA A 21 39.11 19.20 -77.74
C ALA A 21 37.66 19.10 -78.21
N ASN A 22 37.26 17.95 -78.76
CA ASN A 22 35.90 17.74 -79.24
C ASN A 22 35.01 17.45 -78.05
N PHE A 23 34.53 18.53 -77.40
CA PHE A 23 33.60 18.47 -76.28
C PHE A 23 32.41 17.56 -76.56
N ALA A 24 31.95 17.48 -77.81
CA ALA A 24 30.83 16.60 -78.17
C ALA A 24 31.15 15.11 -77.93
N VAL A 25 32.37 14.65 -78.23
CA VAL A 25 32.76 13.24 -78.06
C VAL A 25 33.02 12.93 -76.59
N MET A 26 33.67 13.83 -75.85
CA MET A 26 33.85 13.66 -74.40
C MET A 26 32.50 13.63 -73.68
N THR A 27 31.60 14.57 -73.98
CA THR A 27 30.25 14.59 -73.39
C THR A 27 29.43 13.37 -73.79
N ALA A 28 29.51 12.90 -75.04
CA ALA A 28 28.80 11.69 -75.48
C ALA A 28 29.26 10.43 -74.72
N LEU A 29 30.54 10.35 -74.34
CA LEU A 29 31.07 9.22 -73.57
C LEU A 29 30.83 9.38 -72.06
N SER A 30 30.89 10.59 -71.50
CA SER A 30 30.76 10.82 -70.05
C SER A 30 29.31 11.01 -69.58
N ALA A 31 28.43 11.57 -70.41
CA ALA A 31 27.04 11.85 -70.04
C ALA A 31 26.25 10.59 -69.63
N PRO A 32 26.36 9.43 -70.31
CA PRO A 32 25.68 8.21 -69.88
C PRO A 32 26.12 7.75 -68.47
N PHE A 33 27.42 7.84 -68.17
CA PHE A 33 27.93 7.51 -66.83
C PHE A 33 27.45 8.50 -65.79
N ALA A 34 27.46 9.81 -66.09
CA ALA A 34 26.94 10.84 -65.18
C ALA A 34 25.45 10.65 -64.89
N LEU A 35 24.65 10.32 -65.92
CA LEU A 35 23.22 10.03 -65.76
C LEU A 35 22.97 8.75 -64.96
N ALA A 36 23.77 7.70 -65.15
CA ALA A 36 23.66 6.46 -64.37
C ALA A 36 23.99 6.69 -62.89
N LEU A 37 25.05 7.46 -62.59
CA LEU A 37 25.40 7.83 -61.22
C LEU A 37 24.34 8.73 -60.57
N ALA A 38 23.77 9.68 -61.33
CA ALA A 38 22.68 10.51 -60.85
C ALA A 38 21.41 9.69 -60.54
N ALA A 39 21.05 8.76 -61.44
CA ALA A 39 19.93 7.84 -61.22
C ALA A 39 20.12 6.97 -59.97
N PHE A 40 21.33 6.45 -59.77
CA PHE A 40 21.68 5.69 -58.56
C PHE A 40 21.59 6.56 -57.29
N ALA A 41 22.12 7.79 -57.33
CA ALA A 41 22.07 8.72 -56.21
C ALA A 41 20.63 9.10 -55.84
N VAL A 42 19.74 9.28 -56.82
CA VAL A 42 18.31 9.58 -56.59
C VAL A 42 17.61 8.39 -55.95
N ASP A 43 17.85 7.16 -56.41
CA ASP A 43 17.22 5.96 -55.84
C ASP A 43 17.73 5.65 -54.42
N GLU A 44 19.03 5.80 -54.14
CA GLU A 44 19.53 5.66 -52.76
C GLU A 44 18.98 6.75 -51.83
N GLY A 45 18.91 7.99 -52.32
CA GLY A 45 18.31 9.10 -51.60
C GLY A 45 16.83 8.88 -51.29
N SER A 46 16.06 8.31 -52.24
CA SER A 46 14.65 8.01 -52.04
C SER A 46 14.46 6.87 -51.02
N ILE A 47 15.26 5.80 -51.07
CA ILE A 47 15.19 4.68 -50.10
C ILE A 47 15.49 5.17 -48.69
N TYR A 48 16.52 6.00 -48.49
CA TYR A 48 16.86 6.51 -47.17
C TYR A 48 15.74 7.41 -46.61
N THR A 49 15.15 8.24 -47.47
CA THR A 49 14.01 9.10 -47.11
C THR A 49 12.77 8.25 -46.76
N GLU A 50 12.46 7.24 -47.55
CA GLU A 50 11.37 6.30 -47.26
C GLU A 50 11.61 5.53 -45.96
N ARG A 51 12.85 5.11 -45.66
CA ARG A 51 13.19 4.45 -44.40
C ARG A 51 12.99 5.38 -43.21
N ARG A 52 13.40 6.64 -43.32
CA ARG A 52 13.20 7.64 -42.25
C ARG A 52 11.72 7.90 -41.99
N ASN A 53 10.92 7.99 -43.05
CA ASN A 53 9.47 8.12 -42.94
C ASN A 53 8.85 6.86 -42.31
N ALA A 54 9.26 5.67 -42.74
CA ALA A 54 8.81 4.41 -42.17
C ALA A 54 9.17 4.27 -40.68
N GLN A 55 10.35 4.73 -40.26
CA GLN A 55 10.75 4.72 -38.85
C GLN A 55 9.86 5.65 -38.03
N ALA A 56 9.60 6.88 -38.51
CA ALA A 56 8.70 7.80 -37.82
C ALA A 56 7.28 7.23 -37.64
N MET A 57 6.76 6.53 -38.66
CA MET A 57 5.47 5.84 -38.57
C MET A 57 5.50 4.66 -37.59
N THR A 58 6.60 3.91 -37.56
CA THR A 58 6.77 2.77 -36.63
C THR A 58 6.86 3.26 -35.19
N ASP A 59 7.61 4.34 -34.95
CA ASP A 59 7.74 4.99 -33.66
C ASP A 59 6.38 5.49 -33.15
N LEU A 60 5.61 6.17 -34.01
CA LEU A 60 4.27 6.64 -33.67
C LEU A 60 3.32 5.47 -33.38
N ALA A 61 3.34 4.43 -34.22
CA ALA A 61 2.53 3.23 -34.01
C ALA A 61 2.86 2.52 -32.70
N ALA A 62 4.15 2.39 -32.36
CA ALA A 62 4.58 1.81 -31.08
C ALA A 62 4.10 2.66 -29.89
N ILE A 63 4.28 3.98 -29.94
CA ILE A 63 3.84 4.90 -28.89
C ILE A 63 2.32 4.78 -28.68
N THR A 64 1.53 4.83 -29.75
CA THR A 64 0.07 4.73 -29.66
C THR A 64 -0.36 3.35 -29.18
N ALA A 65 0.29 2.28 -29.64
CA ALA A 65 0.05 0.91 -29.18
C ALA A 65 0.29 0.74 -27.68
N ALA A 66 1.43 1.22 -27.16
CA ALA A 66 1.72 1.14 -25.74
C ALA A 66 0.77 2.00 -24.89
N SER A 67 0.19 3.07 -25.47
CA SER A 67 -0.86 3.86 -24.81
C SER A 67 -2.24 3.22 -24.82
N ASN A 68 -2.48 2.24 -25.69
CA ASN A 68 -3.74 1.52 -25.84
C ASN A 68 -3.50 0.00 -25.75
N ILE A 69 -3.03 -0.43 -24.57
CA ILE A 69 -2.59 -1.80 -24.30
C ILE A 69 -3.73 -2.84 -24.39
N THR A 70 -4.98 -2.39 -24.32
CA THR A 70 -6.19 -3.23 -24.42
C THR A 70 -6.63 -3.47 -25.85
N ASP A 71 -6.31 -2.58 -26.80
CA ASP A 71 -6.69 -2.70 -28.21
C ASP A 71 -5.52 -2.35 -29.15
N ILE A 72 -4.42 -3.08 -28.96
CA ILE A 72 -3.12 -2.78 -29.58
C ILE A 72 -3.18 -2.85 -31.11
N GLN A 73 -3.84 -3.87 -31.66
CA GLN A 73 -3.88 -4.07 -33.11
C GLN A 73 -4.63 -2.96 -33.82
N ASN A 74 -5.83 -2.59 -33.34
CA ASN A 74 -6.56 -1.47 -33.92
C ASN A 74 -5.81 -0.16 -33.74
N ALA A 75 -5.18 0.06 -32.59
CA ALA A 75 -4.37 1.26 -32.35
C ALA A 75 -3.24 1.40 -33.39
N VAL A 76 -2.51 0.32 -33.71
CA VAL A 76 -1.47 0.33 -34.74
C VAL A 76 -2.05 0.56 -36.13
N VAL A 77 -3.08 -0.20 -36.52
CA VAL A 77 -3.65 -0.13 -37.88
C VAL A 77 -4.25 1.25 -38.15
N THR A 78 -5.03 1.80 -37.22
CA THR A 78 -5.61 3.15 -37.32
C THR A 78 -4.52 4.21 -37.39
N THR A 79 -3.51 4.15 -36.51
CA THR A 79 -2.41 5.13 -36.51
C THR A 79 -1.68 5.15 -37.86
N LEU A 80 -1.34 3.99 -38.41
CA LEU A 80 -0.64 3.91 -39.69
C LEU A 80 -1.54 4.36 -40.86
N THR A 81 -2.82 4.00 -40.83
CA THR A 81 -3.78 4.39 -41.88
C THR A 81 -4.01 5.90 -41.90
N ASP A 82 -4.24 6.51 -40.73
CA ASP A 82 -4.47 7.95 -40.57
C ASP A 82 -3.24 8.78 -40.99
N ASN A 83 -2.05 8.20 -40.88
CA ASN A 83 -0.81 8.81 -41.33
C ASN A 83 -0.39 8.44 -42.76
N GLY A 84 -1.34 7.92 -43.56
CA GLY A 84 -1.15 7.74 -45.01
C GLY A 84 -0.35 6.49 -45.40
N MET A 85 -0.31 5.45 -44.57
CA MET A 85 0.21 4.13 -44.95
C MET A 85 -0.94 3.16 -45.31
N PRO A 86 -1.35 3.08 -46.60
CA PRO A 86 -2.36 2.14 -47.04
C PRO A 86 -1.82 0.70 -47.12
N GLY A 87 -2.73 -0.28 -47.24
CA GLY A 87 -2.38 -1.67 -47.52
C GLY A 87 -1.68 -2.38 -46.35
N ILE A 88 -2.10 -2.10 -45.11
CA ILE A 88 -1.53 -2.69 -43.90
C ILE A 88 -1.94 -4.15 -43.81
N ILE A 89 -0.95 -5.02 -43.61
CA ILE A 89 -1.14 -6.45 -43.33
C ILE A 89 -0.51 -6.72 -41.96
N VAL A 90 -1.34 -7.05 -40.97
CA VAL A 90 -0.86 -7.45 -39.65
C VAL A 90 -0.40 -8.90 -39.71
N GLN A 91 0.89 -9.12 -39.51
CA GLN A 91 1.50 -10.44 -39.48
C GLN A 91 1.17 -11.13 -38.15
N THR A 92 0.48 -12.28 -38.23
CA THR A 92 0.18 -13.10 -37.06
C THR A 92 1.36 -13.99 -36.67
N PRO A 93 1.52 -14.35 -35.38
CA PRO A 93 2.56 -15.29 -34.95
C PRO A 93 2.49 -16.60 -35.73
N GLY A 94 3.63 -17.06 -36.27
CA GLY A 94 3.72 -18.28 -37.09
C GLY A 94 3.46 -18.08 -38.58
N GLN A 95 2.98 -16.91 -39.01
CA GLN A 95 2.83 -16.56 -40.43
C GLN A 95 4.04 -15.76 -40.89
N THR A 96 4.58 -16.05 -42.08
CA THR A 96 5.58 -15.19 -42.75
C THR A 96 4.93 -14.54 -43.96
N VAL A 97 4.74 -13.22 -43.92
CA VAL A 97 4.22 -12.45 -45.05
C VAL A 97 5.38 -11.74 -45.73
N VAL A 98 5.55 -11.96 -47.03
CA VAL A 98 6.53 -11.25 -47.85
C VAL A 98 5.90 -9.92 -48.28
N PRO A 99 6.52 -8.76 -48.01
CA PRO A 99 5.95 -7.47 -48.40
C PRO A 99 5.92 -7.34 -49.93
N ALA A 100 4.80 -6.85 -50.47
CA ALA A 100 4.64 -6.51 -51.88
C ALA A 100 4.66 -4.99 -52.09
N VAL A 101 4.81 -4.54 -53.34
CA VAL A 101 4.75 -3.11 -53.67
C VAL A 101 3.38 -2.55 -53.28
N GLY A 102 3.37 -1.45 -52.54
CA GLY A 102 2.14 -0.82 -52.03
C GLY A 102 1.52 -1.52 -50.81
N GLN A 103 2.15 -2.55 -50.25
CA GLN A 103 1.74 -3.21 -49.01
C GLN A 103 2.74 -2.96 -47.89
N THR A 104 2.20 -2.81 -46.68
CA THR A 104 2.99 -2.60 -45.46
C THR A 104 2.71 -3.75 -44.50
N VAL A 105 3.72 -4.58 -44.24
CA VAL A 105 3.59 -5.71 -43.31
C VAL A 105 4.02 -5.27 -41.93
N VAL A 106 3.17 -5.47 -40.93
CA VAL A 106 3.42 -5.03 -39.55
C VAL A 106 3.33 -6.21 -38.60
N SER A 107 4.34 -6.41 -37.77
CA SER A 107 4.33 -7.38 -36.68
C SER A 107 4.22 -6.63 -35.35
N ILE A 108 3.29 -7.07 -34.50
CA ILE A 108 2.98 -6.43 -33.22
C ILE A 108 3.19 -7.47 -32.13
N THR A 109 4.07 -7.16 -31.18
CA THR A 109 4.40 -8.05 -30.07
C THR A 109 4.18 -7.32 -28.75
N PRO A 110 3.10 -7.61 -28.01
CA PRO A 110 2.94 -7.11 -26.65
C PRO A 110 3.92 -7.79 -25.69
N GLY A 111 4.30 -7.09 -24.63
CA GLY A 111 5.19 -7.64 -23.63
C GLY A 111 5.36 -6.75 -22.42
N GLN A 112 6.37 -7.08 -21.62
CA GLN A 112 6.78 -6.32 -20.46
C GLN A 112 8.16 -5.67 -20.69
N TYR A 113 8.28 -4.38 -20.41
CA TYR A 113 9.55 -3.65 -20.39
C TYR A 113 9.94 -3.27 -18.96
N SER A 114 11.20 -3.51 -18.60
CA SER A 114 11.79 -3.10 -17.32
C SER A 114 13.08 -2.30 -17.54
N ALA A 115 13.11 -1.06 -17.05
CA ALA A 115 14.29 -0.19 -17.11
C ALA A 115 15.34 -0.49 -16.02
N ALA A 116 15.19 -1.59 -15.28
CA ALA A 116 16.09 -1.93 -14.18
C ALA A 116 17.54 -2.04 -14.66
N SER A 117 18.46 -1.37 -13.96
CA SER A 117 19.89 -1.37 -14.31
C SER A 117 20.53 -2.75 -14.22
N ALA A 118 19.96 -3.66 -13.42
CA ALA A 118 20.37 -5.05 -13.31
C ALA A 118 20.06 -5.89 -14.56
N VAL A 119 19.18 -5.41 -15.46
CA VAL A 119 18.78 -6.11 -16.68
C VAL A 119 19.54 -5.53 -17.87
N GLY A 120 20.29 -6.39 -18.57
CA GLY A 120 21.00 -6.02 -19.81
C GLY A 120 20.04 -5.54 -20.89
N VAL A 121 20.46 -4.58 -21.73
CA VAL A 121 19.59 -3.88 -22.70
C VAL A 121 18.72 -4.83 -23.52
N GLY A 122 19.30 -5.87 -24.11
CA GLY A 122 18.57 -6.84 -24.94
C GLY A 122 17.57 -7.75 -24.19
N GLN A 123 17.51 -7.69 -22.86
CA GLN A 123 16.59 -8.47 -22.02
C GLN A 123 15.54 -7.58 -21.32
N ARG A 124 15.56 -6.27 -21.59
CA ARG A 124 14.63 -5.32 -20.96
C ARG A 124 13.21 -5.47 -21.45
N PHE A 125 13.03 -5.81 -22.72
CA PHE A 125 11.73 -6.16 -23.30
C PHE A 125 11.56 -7.68 -23.34
N GLN A 126 10.48 -8.18 -22.73
CA GLN A 126 10.12 -9.59 -22.70
C GLN A 126 8.76 -9.78 -23.38
N ALA A 127 8.77 -10.45 -24.53
CA ALA A 127 7.57 -10.71 -25.32
C ALA A 127 6.59 -11.63 -24.57
N GLY A 128 5.30 -11.30 -24.60
CA GLY A 128 4.22 -12.15 -24.08
C GLY A 128 4.05 -12.21 -22.55
N VAL A 129 4.88 -11.49 -21.79
CA VAL A 129 4.78 -11.46 -20.32
C VAL A 129 3.68 -10.50 -19.86
N THR A 130 2.70 -11.01 -19.10
CA THR A 130 1.62 -10.22 -18.51
C THR A 130 1.92 -9.81 -17.06
N PRO A 131 1.40 -8.66 -16.58
CA PRO A 131 0.63 -7.66 -17.31
C PRO A 131 1.48 -6.87 -18.32
N TYR A 132 0.93 -6.62 -19.51
CA TYR A 132 1.61 -5.88 -20.56
C TYR A 132 1.80 -4.40 -20.17
N ASN A 133 2.99 -3.86 -20.39
CA ASN A 133 3.30 -2.44 -20.23
C ASN A 133 4.14 -1.89 -21.40
N ALA A 134 4.38 -2.71 -22.42
CA ALA A 134 5.16 -2.34 -23.59
C ALA A 134 4.69 -3.08 -24.84
N VAL A 135 4.93 -2.47 -26.00
CA VAL A 135 4.65 -3.05 -27.30
C VAL A 135 5.84 -2.84 -28.21
N HIS A 136 6.30 -3.92 -28.84
CA HIS A 136 7.27 -3.89 -29.92
C HIS A 136 6.54 -3.97 -31.26
N VAL A 137 6.80 -3.01 -32.15
CA VAL A 137 6.24 -2.94 -33.49
C VAL A 137 7.38 -3.03 -34.50
N SER A 138 7.27 -3.98 -35.43
CA SER A 138 8.17 -4.13 -36.57
C SER A 138 7.40 -3.89 -37.87
N LEU A 139 7.85 -2.95 -38.67
CA LEU A 139 7.27 -2.62 -39.97
C LEU A 139 8.22 -3.04 -41.10
N ARG A 140 7.66 -3.67 -42.13
CA ARG A 140 8.37 -4.10 -43.34
C ARG A 140 7.64 -3.63 -44.60
N LYS A 141 8.35 -2.99 -45.52
CA LYS A 141 7.81 -2.47 -46.78
C LYS A 141 8.84 -2.54 -47.91
N LEU A 142 8.37 -2.67 -49.15
CA LEU A 142 9.18 -2.45 -50.35
C LEU A 142 9.13 -0.97 -50.78
N PRO A 143 10.29 -0.30 -50.94
CA PRO A 143 10.34 1.09 -51.40
C PRO A 143 9.95 1.24 -52.86
N GLN A 144 9.47 2.43 -53.23
CA GLN A 144 9.31 2.80 -54.64
C GLN A 144 10.66 3.26 -55.20
N ARG A 145 11.05 2.73 -56.36
CA ARG A 145 12.26 3.14 -57.09
C ARG A 145 11.89 3.70 -58.45
N PHE A 146 12.70 4.65 -58.92
CA PHE A 146 12.41 5.38 -60.15
C PHE A 146 13.23 4.87 -61.34
N PHE A 147 14.49 4.44 -61.13
CA PHE A 147 15.40 4.17 -62.25
C PHE A 147 16.12 2.80 -62.23
N ALA A 148 16.51 2.28 -61.07
CA ALA A 148 17.37 1.09 -60.94
C ALA A 148 16.61 -0.22 -60.65
N ALA A 149 15.27 -0.20 -60.73
CA ALA A 149 14.42 -1.34 -60.37
C ALA A 149 14.69 -2.60 -61.21
N SER A 150 15.16 -2.45 -62.45
CA SER A 150 15.43 -3.55 -63.39
C SER A 150 16.84 -4.15 -63.29
N VAL A 151 17.74 -3.53 -62.50
CA VAL A 151 19.17 -3.90 -62.46
C VAL A 151 19.58 -4.49 -61.11
N ILE A 152 18.99 -4.02 -60.01
CA ILE A 152 19.36 -4.43 -58.64
C ILE A 152 18.09 -4.90 -57.90
N PRO A 153 18.10 -6.05 -57.20
CA PRO A 153 16.97 -6.47 -56.36
C PRO A 153 16.55 -5.40 -55.34
N THR A 154 15.25 -5.23 -55.10
CA THR A 154 14.78 -4.19 -54.16
C THR A 154 15.05 -4.62 -52.72
N PRO A 155 15.81 -3.84 -51.93
CA PRO A 155 15.96 -4.12 -50.50
C PRO A 155 14.64 -3.88 -49.78
N VAL A 156 14.33 -4.73 -48.79
CA VAL A 156 13.17 -4.54 -47.91
C VAL A 156 13.55 -3.54 -46.83
N ILE A 157 12.77 -2.47 -46.70
CA ILE A 157 12.89 -1.56 -45.56
C ILE A 157 12.30 -2.26 -44.34
N ARG A 158 13.09 -2.32 -43.27
CA ARG A 158 12.66 -2.78 -41.94
C ARG A 158 12.91 -1.67 -40.94
N THR A 159 11.89 -1.38 -40.14
CA THR A 159 11.93 -0.42 -39.04
C THR A 159 11.28 -1.04 -37.82
N GLU A 160 11.86 -0.81 -36.65
CA GLU A 160 11.44 -1.44 -35.40
C GLU A 160 11.41 -0.37 -34.32
N ALA A 161 10.41 -0.45 -33.44
CA ALA A 161 10.27 0.44 -32.32
C ALA A 161 9.62 -0.31 -31.14
N THR A 162 10.17 -0.12 -29.95
CA THR A 162 9.54 -0.55 -28.71
C THR A 162 9.10 0.70 -27.96
N ALA A 163 7.84 0.74 -27.54
CA ALA A 163 7.36 1.76 -26.63
C ALA A 163 6.88 1.13 -25.34
N SER A 164 7.05 1.83 -24.23
CA SER A 164 6.56 1.42 -22.92
C SER A 164 5.78 2.54 -22.26
N MET A 165 4.81 2.14 -21.45
CA MET A 165 4.02 3.00 -20.61
C MET A 165 3.92 2.40 -19.21
N THR A 166 4.38 3.16 -18.21
CA THR A 166 4.39 2.72 -16.81
C THR A 166 3.34 3.48 -16.01
N PRO A 167 2.12 2.92 -15.86
CA PRO A 167 1.13 3.52 -15.00
C PRO A 167 1.54 3.41 -13.53
N MET A 168 1.25 4.46 -12.76
CA MET A 168 1.59 4.59 -11.34
C MET A 168 0.40 5.07 -10.53
N ALA A 169 0.24 4.58 -9.30
CA ALA A 169 -0.79 5.04 -8.38
C ALA A 169 -0.25 5.12 -6.95
N THR A 170 -0.86 5.99 -6.16
CA THR A 170 -0.69 6.08 -4.71
C THR A 170 -2.05 6.04 -4.04
N PHE A 171 -2.13 5.36 -2.91
CA PHE A 171 -3.36 5.21 -2.14
C PHE A 171 -3.09 5.35 -0.65
N ALA A 172 -4.14 5.65 0.10
CA ALA A 172 -4.12 5.69 1.54
C ALA A 172 -5.10 4.66 2.12
N VAL A 173 -4.70 4.03 3.23
CA VAL A 173 -5.48 3.05 3.96
C VAL A 173 -5.67 3.55 5.38
N GLY A 174 -6.93 3.67 5.79
CA GLY A 174 -7.37 3.88 7.15
C GLY A 174 -8.08 2.66 7.69
N SER A 175 -8.08 2.53 9.00
CA SER A 175 -8.95 1.61 9.73
C SER A 175 -9.87 2.43 10.63
N ARG A 176 -11.09 1.94 10.89
CA ARG A 176 -12.06 2.59 11.79
C ARG A 176 -12.84 1.57 12.62
N LEU A 177 -13.08 1.95 13.88
CA LEU A 177 -13.84 1.27 14.92
C LEU A 177 -15.21 1.96 15.15
N LEU A 178 -16.25 1.20 15.43
CA LEU A 178 -17.63 1.64 15.74
C LEU A 178 -18.02 1.19 17.17
N SER A 179 -18.26 2.16 18.05
CA SER A 179 -18.61 2.12 19.50
C SER A 179 -19.72 1.11 19.89
N VAL A 180 -19.91 0.57 21.12
CA VAL A 180 -19.85 1.09 22.53
C VAL A 180 -19.83 -0.08 23.56
N ASN A 181 -19.13 0.01 24.72
CA ASN A 181 -19.62 -0.44 26.08
C ASN A 181 -18.74 0.11 27.24
N GLY A 182 -19.34 0.51 28.37
CA GLY A 182 -18.81 1.54 29.29
C GLY A 182 -17.98 1.12 30.52
N GLY A 183 -17.71 -0.17 30.76
CA GLY A 183 -17.07 -0.62 32.01
C GLY A 183 -15.56 -0.34 32.14
N ILE A 184 -14.78 -0.70 31.12
CA ILE A 184 -13.31 -0.60 31.15
C ILE A 184 -12.80 0.82 30.87
N LEU A 185 -13.67 1.65 30.29
CA LEU A 185 -13.33 2.98 29.84
C LEU A 185 -12.94 3.90 31.02
N ASN A 186 -13.51 3.67 32.21
CA ASN A 186 -13.12 4.35 33.44
C ASN A 186 -11.65 4.07 33.81
N ALA A 187 -11.24 2.81 33.75
CA ALA A 187 -9.86 2.42 34.03
C ALA A 187 -8.89 2.96 32.96
N LEU A 188 -9.31 2.95 31.69
CA LEU A 188 -8.53 3.49 30.57
C LEU A 188 -8.35 5.00 30.67
N LEU A 189 -9.45 5.75 30.85
CA LEU A 189 -9.41 7.20 31.05
C LEU A 189 -8.63 7.56 32.31
N SER A 190 -8.78 6.78 33.38
CA SER A 190 -8.00 7.01 34.60
C SER A 190 -6.50 6.88 34.37
N GLY A 191 -6.08 5.84 33.62
CA GLY A 191 -4.68 5.64 33.27
C GLY A 191 -4.14 6.67 32.26
N LEU A 192 -4.96 7.10 31.31
CA LEU A 192 -4.61 8.10 30.31
C LEU A 192 -4.50 9.52 30.87
N LEU A 193 -5.33 9.86 31.86
CA LEU A 193 -5.50 11.23 32.36
C LEU A 193 -4.87 11.44 33.75
N GLY A 194 -4.40 10.36 34.39
CA GLY A 194 -3.61 10.36 35.63
C GLY A 194 -4.43 10.40 36.94
N GLY A 195 -5.76 10.30 36.89
CA GLY A 195 -6.62 10.41 38.07
C GLY A 195 -7.77 9.41 38.08
N ASN A 196 -8.49 9.30 39.21
CA ASN A 196 -9.61 8.36 39.33
C ASN A 196 -10.86 8.93 38.66
N ILE A 197 -11.12 8.49 37.43
CA ILE A 197 -12.28 8.86 36.64
C ILE A 197 -13.34 7.77 36.79
N SER A 198 -14.49 8.18 37.30
CA SER A 198 -15.65 7.33 37.53
C SER A 198 -16.87 7.97 36.89
N LEU A 199 -17.01 7.78 35.59
CA LEU A 199 -18.15 8.18 34.77
C LEU A 199 -19.17 7.04 34.72
N SER A 200 -20.44 7.40 34.67
CA SER A 200 -21.55 6.47 34.46
C SER A 200 -21.69 6.12 32.97
N VAL A 201 -22.42 5.04 32.65
CA VAL A 201 -22.75 4.67 31.26
C VAL A 201 -23.47 5.81 30.52
N MET A 202 -24.25 6.62 31.25
CA MET A 202 -24.96 7.78 30.69
C MET A 202 -23.99 8.90 30.30
N ASP A 203 -23.03 9.22 31.18
CA ASP A 203 -21.98 10.22 30.91
C ASP A 203 -21.14 9.81 29.70
N TYR A 204 -20.89 8.50 29.55
CA TYR A 204 -20.18 7.96 28.40
C TYR A 204 -20.93 8.10 27.09
N ASN A 205 -22.20 7.69 27.06
CA ASN A 205 -23.00 7.82 25.85
C ASN A 205 -23.11 9.29 25.41
N ALA A 206 -23.22 10.20 26.39
CA ALA A 206 -23.19 11.64 26.13
C ALA A 206 -21.87 12.06 25.48
N LEU A 207 -20.70 11.73 26.06
CA LEU A 207 -19.38 12.05 25.51
C LEU A 207 -19.11 11.46 24.12
N VAL A 208 -19.59 10.24 23.85
CA VAL A 208 -19.44 9.60 22.53
C VAL A 208 -20.29 10.31 21.48
N SER A 209 -21.49 10.75 21.85
CA SER A 209 -22.39 11.51 20.97
C SER A 209 -22.08 13.00 20.86
N ALA A 210 -21.16 13.51 21.69
CA ALA A 210 -20.83 14.92 21.77
C ALA A 210 -19.89 15.34 20.64
N ASP A 211 -20.36 16.30 19.84
CA ASP A 211 -19.56 17.01 18.85
C ASP A 211 -19.18 18.40 19.35
N ILE A 212 -17.88 18.69 19.34
CA ILE A 212 -17.31 19.95 19.79
C ILE A 212 -17.05 20.84 18.57
N ASP A 213 -17.65 22.03 18.55
CA ASP A 213 -17.30 23.05 17.56
C ASP A 213 -15.88 23.57 17.82
N VAL A 214 -14.96 23.25 16.90
CA VAL A 214 -13.53 23.43 17.09
C VAL A 214 -13.15 24.93 17.19
N LEU A 215 -13.85 25.80 16.46
CA LEU A 215 -13.61 27.25 16.51
C LEU A 215 -14.07 27.86 17.86
N SER A 216 -15.23 27.43 18.34
CA SER A 216 -15.73 27.81 19.66
C SER A 216 -14.86 27.25 20.78
N PHE A 217 -14.37 26.02 20.63
CA PHE A 217 -13.40 25.41 21.53
C PHE A 217 -12.09 26.21 21.60
N MET A 218 -11.53 26.63 20.46
CA MET A 218 -10.33 27.47 20.44
C MET A 218 -10.56 28.82 21.14
N SER A 219 -11.74 29.40 21.00
CA SER A 219 -12.11 30.64 21.69
C SER A 219 -12.23 30.44 23.20
N ALA A 220 -12.88 29.35 23.64
CA ALA A 220 -12.97 28.96 25.04
C ALA A 220 -11.58 28.65 25.63
N LEU A 221 -10.70 28.00 24.86
CA LEU A 221 -9.35 27.66 25.29
C LEU A 221 -8.45 28.90 25.38
N SER A 222 -8.55 29.84 24.44
CA SER A 222 -7.85 31.14 24.52
C SER A 222 -8.21 31.87 25.80
N THR A 223 -9.48 31.83 26.19
CA THR A 223 -9.99 32.42 27.43
C THR A 223 -9.43 31.67 28.64
N GLN A 224 -9.50 30.33 28.64
CA GLN A 224 -9.00 29.47 29.71
C GLN A 224 -7.49 29.63 29.96
N LEU A 225 -6.72 29.90 28.91
CA LEU A 225 -5.28 30.09 28.97
C LEU A 225 -4.87 31.57 29.19
N ASN A 226 -5.83 32.50 29.29
CA ASN A 226 -5.60 33.95 29.36
C ASN A 226 -4.68 34.47 28.25
N LEU A 227 -4.86 33.99 27.02
CA LEU A 227 -4.05 34.40 25.87
C LEU A 227 -4.62 35.67 25.23
N THR A 228 -3.74 36.65 24.96
CA THR A 228 -3.99 37.78 24.05
C THR A 228 -3.74 37.36 22.59
N ALA A 229 -4.42 36.30 22.15
CA ALA A 229 -4.30 35.77 20.79
C ALA A 229 -5.13 36.61 19.81
N ALA A 230 -4.52 37.11 18.73
CA ALA A 230 -5.21 37.86 17.69
C ALA A 230 -5.91 36.92 16.69
N SER A 231 -5.38 35.71 16.50
CA SER A 231 -5.83 34.71 15.55
C SER A 231 -5.86 33.29 16.14
N TYR A 232 -6.59 32.36 15.51
CA TYR A 232 -6.55 30.96 15.94
C TYR A 232 -5.16 30.32 15.79
N SER A 233 -4.33 30.78 14.85
CA SER A 233 -2.93 30.35 14.75
C SER A 233 -2.10 30.69 16.00
N ASP A 234 -2.39 31.82 16.66
CA ASP A 234 -1.71 32.18 17.92
C ASP A 234 -2.13 31.26 19.06
N VAL A 235 -3.40 30.84 19.09
CA VAL A 235 -3.91 29.85 20.05
C VAL A 235 -3.25 28.49 19.79
N LEU A 236 -3.18 28.04 18.53
CA LEU A 236 -2.56 26.76 18.14
C LEU A 236 -1.06 26.69 18.45
N ALA A 237 -0.35 27.82 18.46
CA ALA A 237 1.05 27.89 18.85
C ALA A 237 1.28 27.67 20.36
N SER A 238 0.22 27.76 21.18
CA SER A 238 0.31 27.59 22.63
C SER A 238 0.25 26.12 23.06
N LYS A 239 0.37 25.89 24.37
CA LYS A 239 0.30 24.56 24.98
C LYS A 239 -0.72 24.54 26.11
N ALA A 240 -1.50 23.46 26.22
CA ALA A 240 -2.51 23.28 27.25
C ALA A 240 -2.38 21.94 27.96
N THR A 241 -2.81 21.86 29.21
CA THR A 241 -2.98 20.57 29.90
C THR A 241 -4.28 19.90 29.51
N ILE A 242 -4.37 18.59 29.73
CA ILE A 242 -5.61 17.82 29.51
C ILE A 242 -6.79 18.42 30.28
N GLY A 243 -6.58 18.82 31.54
CA GLY A 243 -7.61 19.47 32.34
C GLY A 243 -8.11 20.76 31.69
N GLN A 244 -7.21 21.61 31.19
CA GLN A 244 -7.56 22.84 30.48
C GLN A 244 -8.30 22.58 29.17
N ILE A 245 -7.90 21.55 28.42
CA ILE A 245 -8.58 21.11 27.18
C ILE A 245 -10.00 20.65 27.51
N ALA A 246 -10.17 19.77 28.50
CA ALA A 246 -11.48 19.27 28.92
C ALA A 246 -12.38 20.40 29.44
N THR A 247 -11.85 21.35 30.21
CA THR A 247 -12.59 22.55 30.64
C THR A 247 -13.03 23.41 29.46
N ALA A 248 -12.13 23.66 28.49
CA ALA A 248 -12.47 24.46 27.32
C ALA A 248 -13.52 23.77 26.43
N MET A 249 -13.47 22.43 26.29
CA MET A 249 -14.50 21.66 25.59
C MET A 249 -15.85 21.75 26.32
N ALA A 250 -15.86 21.66 27.66
CA ALA A 250 -17.09 21.77 28.45
C ALA A 250 -17.77 23.14 28.34
N ASN A 251 -17.01 24.18 28.01
CA ASN A 251 -17.48 25.55 27.89
C ASN A 251 -17.87 25.94 26.45
N VAL A 252 -17.90 24.97 25.51
CA VAL A 252 -18.33 25.24 24.14
C VAL A 252 -19.84 25.54 24.09
N PRO A 253 -20.26 26.67 23.50
CA PRO A 253 -21.67 27.00 23.36
C PRO A 253 -22.42 25.96 22.53
N GLY A 254 -23.59 25.51 23.03
CA GLY A 254 -24.44 24.54 22.34
C GLY A 254 -24.15 23.08 22.68
N LEU A 255 -23.16 22.79 23.53
CA LEU A 255 -22.95 21.45 24.09
C LEU A 255 -24.05 21.11 25.10
N ASP A 256 -24.51 19.86 25.10
CA ASP A 256 -25.53 19.40 26.05
C ASP A 256 -24.98 19.35 27.49
N GLY A 257 -25.88 19.52 28.47
CA GLY A 257 -25.51 19.62 29.89
C GLY A 257 -24.85 18.35 30.44
N THR A 258 -25.22 17.17 29.94
CA THR A 258 -24.65 15.89 30.40
C THR A 258 -23.21 15.75 29.93
N SER A 259 -22.92 16.04 28.66
CA SER A 259 -21.56 16.05 28.11
C SER A 259 -20.68 17.11 28.76
N ALA A 260 -21.22 18.31 29.01
CA ALA A 260 -20.49 19.37 29.71
C ALA A 260 -20.11 18.95 31.14
N LEU A 261 -21.03 18.34 31.89
CA LEU A 261 -20.76 17.82 33.25
C LEU A 261 -19.74 16.68 33.24
N ALA A 262 -19.82 15.76 32.27
CA ALA A 262 -18.86 14.68 32.12
C ALA A 262 -17.45 15.23 31.82
N LEU A 263 -17.33 16.22 30.92
CA LEU A 263 -16.06 16.90 30.62
C LEU A 263 -15.51 17.68 31.82
N GLN A 264 -16.38 18.30 32.62
CA GLN A 264 -15.96 18.97 33.86
C GLN A 264 -15.48 17.96 34.92
N ALA A 265 -16.15 16.81 35.05
CA ALA A 265 -15.72 15.74 35.94
C ALA A 265 -14.35 15.18 35.53
N ILE A 266 -14.12 15.00 34.22
CA ILE A 266 -12.81 14.65 33.66
C ILE A 266 -11.78 15.74 33.99
N ALA A 267 -12.09 17.01 33.73
CA ALA A 267 -11.18 18.12 33.97
C ALA A 267 -10.77 18.25 35.45
N ALA A 268 -11.72 18.05 36.37
CA ALA A 268 -11.48 18.12 37.81
C ALA A 268 -10.66 16.94 38.36
N LYS A 269 -10.65 15.80 37.66
CA LYS A 269 -9.94 14.59 38.07
C LYS A 269 -8.67 14.33 37.26
N ALA A 270 -8.45 15.01 36.14
CA ALA A 270 -7.21 14.94 35.38
C ALA A 270 -6.08 15.61 36.18
N THR A 271 -5.14 14.79 36.68
CA THR A 271 -3.99 15.26 37.46
C THR A 271 -2.76 15.51 36.61
N SER A 272 -2.77 15.06 35.34
CA SER A 272 -1.65 15.25 34.43
C SER A 272 -1.37 16.73 34.17
N THR A 273 -0.15 17.17 34.52
CA THR A 273 0.33 18.54 34.31
C THR A 273 1.10 18.70 32.99
N VAL A 274 1.11 17.67 32.13
CA VAL A 274 1.84 17.70 30.85
C VAL A 274 1.20 18.71 29.91
N LYS A 275 2.01 19.59 29.33
CA LYS A 275 1.58 20.63 28.39
C LYS A 275 1.66 20.13 26.95
N ILE A 276 0.51 19.92 26.32
CA ILE A 276 0.36 19.42 24.96
C ILE A 276 0.42 20.59 23.97
N PRO A 277 1.25 20.53 22.92
CA PRO A 277 1.24 21.54 21.86
C PRO A 277 -0.04 21.44 21.00
N LEU A 278 -0.80 22.53 20.93
CA LEU A 278 -2.15 22.50 20.36
C LEU A 278 -2.17 22.30 18.84
N ASN A 279 -1.12 22.76 18.15
CA ASN A 279 -0.93 22.51 16.71
C ASN A 279 -0.77 21.02 16.34
N THR A 280 -0.47 20.14 17.31
CA THR A 280 -0.46 18.68 17.09
C THR A 280 -1.81 18.02 17.38
N LEU A 281 -2.68 18.71 18.11
CA LEU A 281 -4.02 18.23 18.47
C LEU A 281 -5.05 18.60 17.41
N VAL A 282 -4.96 19.82 16.85
CA VAL A 282 -5.91 20.36 15.88
C VAL A 282 -5.16 21.09 14.77
N ASP A 283 -5.49 20.76 13.51
CA ASP A 283 -5.08 21.54 12.33
C ASP A 283 -6.31 22.20 11.70
N LEU A 284 -6.34 23.54 11.75
CA LEU A 284 -7.41 24.36 11.17
C LEU A 284 -7.12 24.75 9.71
N GLY A 285 -5.98 24.36 9.15
CA GLY A 285 -5.57 24.70 7.79
C GLY A 285 -5.70 26.19 7.49
N GLY A 286 -6.29 26.53 6.35
CA GLY A 286 -6.53 27.91 5.92
C GLY A 286 -7.49 28.72 6.80
N VAL A 287 -8.20 28.08 7.74
CA VAL A 287 -9.12 28.73 8.70
C VAL A 287 -8.38 29.25 9.95
N SER A 288 -7.13 28.81 10.18
CA SER A 288 -6.30 29.24 11.31
C SER A 288 -6.00 30.75 11.35
N THR A 289 -6.07 31.44 10.20
CA THR A 289 -5.80 32.88 10.08
C THR A 289 -6.96 33.75 10.54
N LEU A 290 -8.14 33.17 10.82
CA LEU A 290 -9.28 33.92 11.34
C LEU A 290 -8.99 34.45 12.76
N ALA A 291 -9.55 35.61 13.07
CA ALA A 291 -9.48 36.17 14.41
C ALA A 291 -10.25 35.30 15.41
N VAL A 292 -9.75 35.19 16.64
CA VAL A 292 -10.40 34.39 17.70
C VAL A 292 -11.82 34.92 17.94
N GLY A 293 -12.81 34.02 17.97
CA GLY A 293 -14.23 34.36 18.07
C GLY A 293 -14.95 34.63 16.74
N GLN A 294 -14.23 34.69 15.60
CA GLN A 294 -14.86 34.76 14.29
C GLN A 294 -15.34 33.38 13.83
N LYS A 295 -16.58 33.32 13.35
CA LYS A 295 -17.20 32.13 12.74
C LYS A 295 -18.01 32.52 11.50
N PRO A 296 -17.46 32.31 10.29
CA PRO A 296 -18.19 32.58 9.05
C PRO A 296 -19.48 31.74 8.94
N PRO A 297 -20.62 32.32 8.50
CA PRO A 297 -21.84 31.57 8.27
C PRO A 297 -21.62 30.42 7.28
N GLY A 298 -22.09 29.21 7.60
CA GLY A 298 -21.94 28.02 6.76
C GLY A 298 -20.62 27.25 6.94
N LEU A 299 -19.68 27.75 7.75
CA LEU A 299 -18.46 27.01 8.12
C LEU A 299 -18.66 26.29 9.46
N GLY A 300 -18.98 24.99 9.39
CA GLY A 300 -19.04 24.09 10.54
C GLY A 300 -17.80 23.23 10.62
N VAL A 301 -17.04 23.33 11.71
CA VAL A 301 -15.89 22.45 11.98
C VAL A 301 -16.14 21.81 13.33
N THR A 302 -16.63 20.57 13.33
CA THR A 302 -16.89 19.81 14.54
C THR A 302 -15.91 18.65 14.68
N ALA A 303 -15.59 18.29 15.93
CA ALA A 303 -14.79 17.12 16.26
C ALA A 303 -15.41 16.39 17.46
N SER A 304 -15.40 15.06 17.42
CA SER A 304 -15.95 14.26 18.52
C SER A 304 -15.17 14.50 19.82
N ALA A 305 -15.89 14.71 20.91
CA ALA A 305 -15.32 15.02 22.22
C ALA A 305 -14.37 13.91 22.70
N ILE A 306 -14.79 12.64 22.58
CA ILE A 306 -13.96 11.51 23.03
C ILE A 306 -12.68 11.38 22.21
N SER A 307 -12.73 11.69 20.91
CA SER A 307 -11.55 11.67 20.03
C SER A 307 -10.54 12.76 20.41
N MET A 308 -11.03 13.97 20.72
CA MET A 308 -10.17 15.07 21.17
C MET A 308 -9.51 14.78 22.52
N LEU A 309 -10.26 14.23 23.48
CA LEU A 309 -9.72 13.82 24.79
C LEU A 309 -8.67 12.71 24.64
N THR A 310 -8.95 11.71 23.82
CA THR A 310 -8.04 10.58 23.59
C THR A 310 -6.75 11.05 22.91
N ALA A 311 -6.85 11.90 21.88
CA ALA A 311 -5.69 12.48 21.20
C ALA A 311 -4.85 13.35 22.16
N ALA A 312 -5.48 14.18 22.98
CA ALA A 312 -4.81 14.96 24.02
C ALA A 312 -4.06 14.06 25.02
N ALA A 313 -4.69 12.96 25.45
CA ALA A 313 -4.10 12.03 26.40
C ALA A 313 -2.90 11.25 25.83
N VAL A 314 -2.99 10.79 24.59
CA VAL A 314 -1.86 10.14 23.89
C VAL A 314 -0.67 11.12 23.78
N LEU A 315 -0.94 12.36 23.39
CA LEU A 315 0.09 13.40 23.28
C LEU A 315 0.73 13.74 24.63
N ALA A 316 -0.05 13.76 25.72
CA ALA A 316 0.46 14.00 27.06
C ALA A 316 1.29 12.85 27.62
N ASN A 317 0.96 11.61 27.26
CA ASN A 317 1.69 10.43 27.71
C ASN A 317 3.06 10.28 27.00
N GLY A 318 3.30 11.00 25.90
CA GLY A 318 4.58 11.03 25.17
C GLY A 318 4.97 9.70 24.49
N THR A 319 4.18 8.65 24.70
CA THR A 319 4.28 7.35 24.05
C THR A 319 2.90 6.94 23.57
N ASN A 320 2.78 6.33 22.39
CA ASN A 320 1.51 5.84 21.84
C ASN A 320 0.99 4.60 22.58
N GLN A 321 1.36 4.39 23.85
CA GLN A 321 1.07 3.19 24.64
C GLN A 321 0.62 3.52 26.06
N VAL A 322 -0.39 2.83 26.56
CA VAL A 322 -0.92 2.95 27.92
C VAL A 322 -0.80 1.59 28.58
N THR A 323 -0.22 1.52 29.78
CA THR A 323 -0.19 0.27 30.56
C THR A 323 -1.06 0.42 31.79
N LEU A 324 -2.07 -0.44 31.91
CA LEU A 324 -3.02 -0.51 33.01
C LEU A 324 -2.76 -1.78 33.81
N ASN A 325 -2.44 -1.65 35.10
CA ASN A 325 -2.39 -2.79 36.01
C ASN A 325 -3.78 -2.97 36.62
N LEU A 326 -4.48 -4.03 36.20
CA LEU A 326 -5.82 -4.36 36.67
C LEU A 326 -5.78 -5.30 37.90
N GLY A 327 -4.60 -5.78 38.32
CA GLY A 327 -4.43 -6.62 39.51
C GLY A 327 -5.31 -7.87 39.51
N ALA A 328 -5.86 -8.22 40.68
CA ALA A 328 -6.81 -9.32 40.88
C ALA A 328 -8.29 -8.86 40.79
N THR A 329 -8.56 -7.72 40.14
CA THR A 329 -9.92 -7.15 40.03
C THR A 329 -10.84 -8.02 39.17
N ILE A 330 -10.27 -8.95 38.39
CA ILE A 330 -11.00 -9.88 37.53
C ILE A 330 -11.14 -11.22 38.25
N PRO A 331 -12.37 -11.67 38.56
CA PRO A 331 -12.61 -12.95 39.21
C PRO A 331 -11.95 -14.11 38.45
N GLY A 332 -11.14 -14.90 39.15
CA GLY A 332 -10.43 -16.05 38.57
C GLY A 332 -9.01 -15.77 38.05
N LEU A 333 -8.56 -14.51 38.04
CA LEU A 333 -7.18 -14.13 37.66
C LEU A 333 -6.44 -13.55 38.87
N THR A 334 -5.18 -13.94 39.06
CA THR A 334 -4.34 -13.49 40.19
C THR A 334 -3.60 -12.19 39.90
N ALA A 335 -3.21 -11.96 38.65
CA ALA A 335 -2.70 -10.67 38.21
C ALA A 335 -3.02 -10.46 36.74
N THR A 336 -3.42 -9.24 36.39
CA THR A 336 -3.77 -8.85 35.02
C THR A 336 -3.14 -7.51 34.68
N THR A 337 -2.32 -7.47 33.63
CA THR A 337 -1.76 -6.26 33.05
C THR A 337 -2.28 -6.08 31.63
N LEU A 338 -2.80 -4.90 31.32
CA LEU A 338 -3.36 -4.55 30.03
C LEU A 338 -2.55 -3.39 29.43
N THR A 339 -1.76 -3.65 28.40
CA THR A 339 -1.06 -2.62 27.64
C THR A 339 -1.81 -2.35 26.34
N ILE A 340 -2.20 -1.11 26.08
CA ILE A 340 -2.92 -0.69 24.88
C ILE A 340 -2.06 0.32 24.13
N ALA A 341 -1.70 0.05 22.89
CA ALA A 341 -1.14 1.02 21.98
C ALA A 341 -2.21 1.53 21.03
N ILE A 342 -2.32 2.84 20.88
CA ILE A 342 -3.30 3.50 20.01
C ILE A 342 -2.61 3.84 18.68
N GLY A 343 -3.28 3.44 17.60
CA GLY A 343 -2.80 3.44 16.23
C GLY A 343 -2.76 4.79 15.54
N GLU A 344 -2.07 4.79 14.41
CA GLU A 344 -1.70 5.97 13.62
C GLU A 344 -2.81 6.44 12.66
N PRO A 345 -2.76 7.69 12.14
CA PRO A 345 -3.62 8.13 11.04
C PRO A 345 -3.44 7.28 9.77
N MET A 346 -4.28 7.51 8.76
CA MET A 346 -4.21 6.83 7.45
C MET A 346 -2.77 6.74 6.94
N GLN A 347 -2.36 5.53 6.56
CA GLN A 347 -1.04 5.27 6.01
C GLN A 347 -1.08 5.45 4.49
N PHE A 348 -0.04 6.07 3.94
CA PHE A 348 0.06 6.36 2.52
C PHE A 348 1.06 5.43 1.86
N SER A 349 0.71 4.91 0.69
CA SER A 349 1.67 4.20 -0.15
C SER A 349 2.61 5.20 -0.84
N PRO A 350 3.86 4.82 -1.15
CA PRO A 350 4.63 5.52 -2.17
C PRO A 350 3.91 5.41 -3.54
N TRP A 351 4.43 6.11 -4.54
CA TRP A 351 3.99 5.90 -5.92
C TRP A 351 4.42 4.49 -6.37
N LEU A 352 3.45 3.64 -6.65
CA LEU A 352 3.66 2.25 -7.04
C LEU A 352 3.35 2.08 -8.53
N ALA A 353 4.28 1.48 -9.26
CA ALA A 353 4.08 1.10 -10.66
C ALA A 353 3.50 -0.31 -10.80
N ILE A 354 2.97 -0.65 -11.98
CA ILE A 354 2.32 -1.97 -12.23
C ILE A 354 3.24 -3.18 -12.03
N ASN A 355 4.56 -2.99 -12.10
CA ASN A 355 5.57 -4.02 -11.82
C ASN A 355 5.96 -4.12 -10.33
N GLN A 356 5.42 -3.24 -9.48
CA GLN A 356 5.54 -3.27 -8.01
C GLN A 356 4.22 -3.71 -7.33
N VAL A 357 3.30 -4.27 -8.11
CA VAL A 357 2.11 -4.98 -7.62
C VAL A 357 2.57 -6.06 -6.66
N GLY A 358 2.20 -5.92 -5.38
CA GLY A 358 2.75 -6.75 -4.31
C GLY A 358 2.97 -6.00 -3.00
N THR A 359 3.22 -4.69 -3.04
CA THR A 359 3.46 -3.89 -1.83
C THR A 359 2.18 -3.78 -0.99
N ILE A 360 2.18 -4.44 0.16
CA ILE A 360 1.07 -4.42 1.13
C ILE A 360 1.29 -3.23 2.06
N ILE A 361 0.31 -2.33 2.13
CA ILE A 361 0.27 -1.29 3.15
C ILE A 361 -0.65 -1.75 4.27
N ARG A 362 -0.14 -1.69 5.49
CA ARG A 362 -0.86 -2.07 6.71
C ARG A 362 -1.05 -0.85 7.60
N THR A 363 -2.23 -0.78 8.20
CA THR A 363 -2.52 0.12 9.33
C THR A 363 -3.33 -0.67 10.36
N ALA A 364 -3.23 -0.29 11.62
CA ALA A 364 -4.12 -0.79 12.66
C ALA A 364 -4.42 0.32 13.66
N GLN A 365 -5.67 0.37 14.15
CA GLN A 365 -6.10 1.41 15.08
C GLN A 365 -5.68 1.14 16.53
N THR A 366 -5.51 -0.13 16.91
CA THR A 366 -5.17 -0.45 18.30
C THR A 366 -4.45 -1.78 18.40
N ARG A 367 -3.41 -1.83 19.23
CA ARG A 367 -2.79 -3.07 19.69
C ARG A 367 -3.02 -3.20 21.17
N ILE A 368 -3.34 -4.38 21.62
CA ILE A 368 -3.63 -4.71 23.00
C ILE A 368 -2.73 -5.87 23.38
N LYS A 369 -2.08 -5.78 24.52
CA LYS A 369 -1.35 -6.87 25.14
C LYS A 369 -1.95 -7.09 26.51
N LEU A 370 -2.67 -8.19 26.65
CA LEU A 370 -3.21 -8.67 27.90
C LEU A 370 -2.26 -9.73 28.45
N SER A 371 -1.64 -9.46 29.59
CA SER A 371 -0.86 -10.45 30.34
C SER A 371 -1.63 -10.81 31.59
N ALA A 372 -2.22 -12.00 31.60
CA ALA A 372 -2.96 -12.51 32.75
C ALA A 372 -2.23 -13.72 33.35
N SER A 373 -2.35 -13.90 34.67
CA SER A 373 -1.84 -15.07 35.38
C SER A 373 -2.93 -15.65 36.27
N VAL A 374 -2.91 -16.96 36.42
CA VAL A 374 -3.79 -17.74 37.29
C VAL A 374 -2.91 -18.62 38.17
N THR A 375 -2.95 -18.37 39.47
CA THR A 375 -2.36 -19.30 40.44
C THR A 375 -3.41 -20.35 40.78
N VAL A 376 -3.19 -21.59 40.36
CA VAL A 376 -4.17 -22.68 40.53
C VAL A 376 -4.08 -23.27 41.95
N GLY A 377 -3.00 -22.98 42.68
CA GLY A 377 -2.60 -23.78 43.85
C GLY A 377 -2.18 -25.17 43.39
N THR A 378 -1.41 -25.90 44.19
CA THR A 378 -0.85 -27.22 43.83
C THR A 378 -1.95 -28.24 43.50
N SER A 379 -2.42 -28.26 42.26
CA SER A 379 -3.35 -29.26 41.74
C SER A 379 -2.53 -30.47 41.36
N ASN A 380 -2.62 -31.53 42.18
CA ASN A 380 -1.93 -32.78 41.92
C ASN A 380 -2.57 -33.47 40.70
N LEU A 381 -1.82 -33.57 39.61
CA LEU A 381 -2.24 -34.12 38.33
C LEU A 381 -2.01 -35.64 38.23
N GLY A 382 -1.50 -36.25 39.30
CA GLY A 382 -1.07 -37.65 39.33
C GLY A 382 0.41 -37.80 38.95
N GLY A 383 1.00 -38.95 39.28
CA GLY A 383 2.40 -39.26 38.91
C GLY A 383 3.47 -38.37 39.54
N GLY A 384 3.15 -37.60 40.58
CA GLY A 384 4.05 -36.63 41.20
C GLY A 384 4.15 -35.29 40.46
N ILE A 385 3.23 -35.03 39.53
CA ILE A 385 3.16 -33.80 38.72
C ILE A 385 2.18 -32.82 39.40
N SER A 386 2.58 -31.58 39.64
CA SER A 386 1.67 -30.53 40.13
C SER A 386 1.77 -29.25 39.31
N LEU A 387 0.61 -28.73 38.87
CA LEU A 387 0.51 -27.43 38.19
C LEU A 387 0.50 -26.31 39.22
N LEU A 388 1.43 -25.36 39.08
CA LEU A 388 1.63 -24.26 40.03
C LEU A 388 0.91 -22.99 39.57
N ALA A 389 1.16 -22.60 38.32
CA ALA A 389 0.60 -21.39 37.72
C ALA A 389 0.35 -21.58 36.22
N VAL A 390 -0.60 -20.81 35.70
CA VAL A 390 -0.89 -20.69 34.27
C VAL A 390 -0.76 -19.22 33.88
N ASN A 391 0.07 -18.94 32.89
CA ASN A 391 0.30 -17.61 32.35
C ASN A 391 -0.35 -17.51 30.97
N LEU A 392 -1.01 -16.38 30.72
CA LEU A 392 -1.72 -16.10 29.49
C LEU A 392 -1.22 -14.77 28.88
N PRO A 393 -0.09 -14.81 28.13
CA PRO A 393 0.42 -13.67 27.39
C PRO A 393 -0.34 -13.54 26.07
N LEU A 394 -1.51 -12.91 26.14
CA LEU A 394 -2.40 -12.70 25.01
C LEU A 394 -2.12 -11.35 24.33
N ASN A 395 -1.69 -11.40 23.08
CA ASN A 395 -1.55 -10.21 22.24
C ASN A 395 -2.73 -10.16 21.29
N VAL A 396 -3.42 -9.04 21.24
CA VAL A 396 -4.59 -8.82 20.39
C VAL A 396 -4.35 -7.56 19.57
N GLU A 397 -4.24 -7.72 18.26
CA GLU A 397 -4.21 -6.60 17.34
C GLU A 397 -5.59 -6.39 16.76
N VAL A 398 -6.11 -5.17 16.86
CA VAL A 398 -7.53 -4.87 16.68
C VAL A 398 -7.71 -3.85 15.57
N ALA A 399 -8.75 -4.06 14.74
CA ALA A 399 -9.08 -3.22 13.60
C ALA A 399 -7.86 -2.92 12.73
N TYR A 400 -7.17 -3.98 12.31
CA TYR A 400 -6.16 -3.83 11.28
C TYR A 400 -6.81 -3.81 9.90
N ALA A 401 -6.27 -3.01 9.01
CA ALA A 401 -6.60 -2.99 7.61
C ALA A 401 -5.33 -3.22 6.80
N GLN A 402 -5.42 -4.14 5.84
CA GLN A 402 -4.39 -4.34 4.83
C GLN A 402 -4.97 -3.97 3.49
N ALA A 403 -4.21 -3.23 2.69
CA ALA A 403 -4.57 -3.04 1.29
C ALA A 403 -3.35 -3.17 0.38
N GLN A 404 -3.61 -3.68 -0.82
CA GLN A 404 -2.62 -3.99 -1.83
C GLN A 404 -3.11 -3.48 -3.17
N LEU A 405 -2.25 -2.77 -3.89
CA LEU A 405 -2.51 -2.41 -5.29
C LEU A 405 -2.46 -3.68 -6.13
N THR A 406 -3.57 -4.03 -6.78
CA THR A 406 -3.69 -5.24 -7.62
C THR A 406 -3.66 -4.94 -9.11
N GLY A 407 -3.99 -3.71 -9.52
CA GLY A 407 -3.91 -3.34 -10.92
C GLY A 407 -4.11 -1.85 -11.18
N ILE A 408 -3.53 -1.38 -12.27
CA ILE A 408 -3.81 -0.07 -12.86
C ILE A 408 -4.09 -0.30 -14.34
N SER A 409 -5.20 0.22 -14.85
CA SER A 409 -5.60 0.09 -16.25
C SER A 409 -5.97 1.45 -16.84
N CYS A 410 -5.67 1.63 -18.13
CA CYS A 410 -5.97 2.86 -18.89
C CYS A 410 -6.54 2.49 -20.28
N PRO A 411 -7.80 2.03 -20.34
CA PRO A 411 -8.35 1.38 -21.55
C PRO A 411 -8.43 2.28 -22.79
N SER A 412 -8.69 3.58 -22.61
CA SER A 412 -8.82 4.57 -23.69
C SER A 412 -7.89 5.76 -23.51
N GLY A 413 -6.76 5.56 -22.82
CA GLY A 413 -5.74 6.58 -22.58
C GLY A 413 -5.81 7.26 -21.20
N PRO A 414 -5.10 8.38 -20.99
CA PRO A 414 -4.84 8.96 -19.66
C PRO A 414 -6.08 9.35 -18.85
N SER A 415 -7.19 9.71 -19.52
CA SER A 415 -8.45 10.12 -18.88
C SER A 415 -9.32 8.96 -18.42
N SER A 416 -8.98 7.72 -18.81
CA SER A 416 -9.74 6.50 -18.52
C SER A 416 -9.13 5.65 -17.40
N ILE A 417 -8.27 6.26 -16.59
CA ILE A 417 -7.53 5.55 -15.55
C ILE A 417 -8.45 4.85 -14.56
N SER A 418 -8.13 3.60 -14.27
CA SER A 418 -8.80 2.77 -13.29
C SER A 418 -7.78 2.09 -12.40
N VAL A 419 -7.97 2.17 -11.08
CA VAL A 419 -7.07 1.61 -10.07
C VAL A 419 -7.83 0.57 -9.25
N SER A 420 -7.29 -0.65 -9.16
CA SER A 420 -7.84 -1.72 -8.36
C SER A 420 -6.98 -1.97 -7.12
N ILE A 421 -7.61 -1.97 -5.96
CA ILE A 421 -6.99 -2.20 -4.65
C ILE A 421 -7.71 -3.36 -3.97
N ALA A 422 -6.98 -4.43 -3.65
CA ALA A 422 -7.48 -5.47 -2.77
C ALA A 422 -7.35 -5.02 -1.33
N ALA A 423 -8.46 -4.95 -0.61
CA ALA A 423 -8.51 -4.57 0.79
C ALA A 423 -9.03 -5.71 1.65
N GLN A 424 -8.37 -5.95 2.79
CA GLN A 424 -8.77 -6.94 3.77
C GLN A 424 -8.80 -6.31 5.16
N PRO A 425 -10.00 -5.95 5.67
CA PRO A 425 -10.15 -5.60 7.07
C PRO A 425 -10.09 -6.86 7.95
N GLY A 426 -9.47 -6.72 9.12
CA GLY A 426 -9.52 -7.67 10.22
C GLY A 426 -10.16 -7.02 11.44
N ILE A 427 -10.92 -7.80 12.21
CA ILE A 427 -11.50 -7.33 13.48
C ILE A 427 -10.47 -7.47 14.59
N ALA A 428 -9.92 -8.67 14.75
CA ALA A 428 -8.92 -8.97 15.76
C ALA A 428 -8.02 -10.13 15.30
N ALA A 429 -6.71 -9.98 15.48
CA ALA A 429 -5.75 -11.07 15.41
C ALA A 429 -5.21 -11.31 16.82
N LEU A 430 -5.36 -12.54 17.31
CA LEU A 430 -4.95 -12.93 18.66
C LEU A 430 -3.76 -13.88 18.54
N HIS A 431 -2.74 -13.60 19.33
CA HIS A 431 -1.54 -14.38 19.44
C HIS A 431 -1.26 -14.62 20.93
N LEU A 432 -1.37 -15.86 21.37
CA LEU A 432 -0.90 -16.30 22.68
C LEU A 432 0.58 -16.64 22.50
N ALA A 433 1.45 -15.69 22.82
CA ALA A 433 2.88 -15.73 22.53
C ALA A 433 3.62 -14.55 23.18
N ASN A 434 4.94 -14.60 23.22
CA ASN A 434 5.77 -13.50 23.64
C ASN A 434 6.10 -12.62 22.43
N THR A 435 6.08 -11.31 22.61
CA THR A 435 6.44 -10.34 21.56
C THR A 435 7.93 -10.04 21.64
N THR A 436 8.67 -10.26 20.56
CA THR A 436 10.10 -9.89 20.49
C THR A 436 10.25 -8.44 20.03
N GLY A 437 10.73 -7.55 20.91
CA GLY A 437 11.30 -6.25 20.52
C GLY A 437 10.48 -4.98 20.82
N THR A 438 11.21 -3.87 20.77
CA THR A 438 10.77 -2.48 20.89
C THR A 438 9.97 -2.05 19.64
N GLY A 439 8.72 -2.49 19.54
CA GLY A 439 7.88 -2.20 18.37
C GLY A 439 6.38 -2.36 18.59
N PHE A 440 5.94 -2.58 19.83
CA PHE A 440 4.51 -2.75 20.15
C PHE A 440 3.65 -1.60 19.59
N ALA A 441 4.12 -0.36 19.71
CA ALA A 441 3.46 0.84 19.20
C ALA A 441 3.83 1.22 17.75
N ASN A 442 4.62 0.42 17.02
CA ASN A 442 4.94 0.66 15.62
C ASN A 442 3.97 -0.13 14.73
N PHE A 443 2.96 0.57 14.18
CA PHE A 443 1.87 -0.04 13.43
C PHE A 443 2.19 -0.30 11.95
N ALA A 444 3.28 0.26 11.44
CA ALA A 444 3.73 0.07 10.05
C ALA A 444 4.31 -1.33 9.79
N LEU A 445 4.76 -2.03 10.83
CA LEU A 445 5.37 -3.35 10.74
C LEU A 445 4.53 -4.42 11.48
N PRO A 446 4.45 -5.66 10.96
CA PRO A 446 3.85 -6.78 11.68
C PRO A 446 4.65 -7.10 12.95
N GLN A 447 3.97 -7.58 13.99
CA GLN A 447 4.64 -8.03 15.22
C GLN A 447 5.29 -9.41 15.02
N SER A 448 6.48 -9.59 15.58
CA SER A 448 7.14 -10.89 15.67
C SER A 448 6.82 -11.55 17.02
N PHE A 449 6.46 -12.83 16.94
CA PHE A 449 6.05 -13.64 18.09
C PHE A 449 7.02 -14.80 18.30
N THR A 450 7.30 -15.13 19.55
CA THR A 450 8.04 -16.33 19.97
C THR A 450 7.22 -17.09 21.00
N ASP A 451 7.55 -18.35 21.22
CA ASP A 451 6.92 -19.14 22.27
C ASP A 451 6.99 -18.42 23.63
N ALA A 452 5.91 -18.54 24.38
CA ALA A 452 5.80 -17.96 25.70
C ALA A 452 5.63 -19.02 26.76
N GLU A 453 5.99 -18.67 27.98
CA GLU A 453 5.71 -19.47 29.16
C GLU A 453 4.20 -19.49 29.43
N ILE A 454 3.58 -20.68 29.29
CA ILE A 454 2.14 -20.87 29.46
C ILE A 454 1.84 -21.50 30.81
N ALA A 455 2.72 -22.35 31.34
CA ALA A 455 2.48 -23.03 32.60
C ALA A 455 3.77 -23.37 33.36
N ASP A 456 3.67 -23.29 34.69
CA ASP A 456 4.68 -23.72 35.64
C ASP A 456 4.30 -25.04 36.29
N VAL A 457 5.19 -26.02 36.21
CA VAL A 457 4.94 -27.36 36.73
C VAL A 457 6.05 -27.77 37.69
N SER A 458 5.67 -28.42 38.79
CA SER A 458 6.62 -29.14 39.65
C SER A 458 6.50 -30.64 39.40
N LEU A 459 7.64 -31.32 39.38
CA LEU A 459 7.76 -32.75 39.12
C LEU A 459 8.49 -33.44 40.27
N LYS A 460 7.83 -34.42 40.87
CA LYS A 460 8.39 -35.26 41.92
C LYS A 460 8.36 -36.73 41.48
N LEU A 461 9.46 -37.17 40.88
CA LEU A 461 9.65 -38.52 40.37
C LEU A 461 10.54 -39.32 41.33
N LEU A 462 9.96 -40.04 42.29
CA LEU A 462 10.65 -40.89 43.28
C LEU A 462 11.87 -40.25 43.97
N LEU A 463 13.06 -40.23 43.33
CA LEU A 463 14.32 -39.66 43.81
C LEU A 463 14.67 -38.26 43.22
N LEU A 464 13.99 -37.84 42.16
CA LEU A 464 14.20 -36.56 41.47
C LEU A 464 13.06 -35.59 41.79
N ASN A 465 13.41 -34.45 42.37
CA ASN A 465 12.47 -33.36 42.63
C ASN A 465 12.89 -32.14 41.79
N ILE A 466 12.12 -31.86 40.74
CA ILE A 466 12.30 -30.68 39.90
C ILE A 466 11.22 -29.68 40.34
N PRO A 467 11.60 -28.64 41.11
CA PRO A 467 10.62 -27.75 41.72
C PRO A 467 9.93 -26.85 40.69
N LEU A 468 10.55 -26.59 39.53
CA LEU A 468 10.01 -25.74 38.48
C LEU A 468 10.46 -26.24 37.10
N LEU A 469 9.48 -26.55 36.25
CA LEU A 469 9.64 -26.84 34.84
C LEU A 469 8.66 -25.96 34.07
N GLN A 470 9.20 -25.23 33.09
CA GLN A 470 8.43 -24.27 32.30
C GLN A 470 7.91 -24.92 31.02
N ILE A 471 6.62 -24.75 30.77
CA ILE A 471 5.97 -25.18 29.53
C ILE A 471 5.87 -23.97 28.62
N MET A 472 6.53 -24.07 27.47
CA MET A 472 6.49 -23.07 26.41
C MET A 472 5.33 -23.37 25.47
N GLY A 473 4.75 -22.35 24.86
CA GLY A 473 3.70 -22.55 23.89
C GLY A 473 3.36 -21.31 23.10
N SER A 474 2.73 -21.55 21.95
CA SER A 474 2.18 -20.50 21.13
C SER A 474 0.89 -20.92 20.44
N ALA A 475 0.00 -19.96 20.23
CA ALA A 475 -1.22 -20.13 19.47
C ALA A 475 -1.56 -18.84 18.71
N ALA A 476 -2.16 -18.97 17.54
CA ALA A 476 -2.62 -17.83 16.76
C ALA A 476 -4.02 -18.10 16.20
N THR A 477 -4.88 -17.08 16.24
CA THR A 477 -6.15 -17.07 15.53
C THR A 477 -6.46 -15.64 15.06
N ALA A 478 -7.17 -15.50 13.96
CA ALA A 478 -7.58 -14.19 13.47
C ALA A 478 -9.02 -14.22 13.00
N ILE A 479 -9.78 -13.18 13.36
CA ILE A 479 -11.08 -12.91 12.74
C ILE A 479 -10.83 -11.94 11.59
N THR A 480 -10.71 -12.51 10.41
CA THR A 480 -10.68 -11.79 9.14
C THR A 480 -11.88 -12.12 8.30
N ASN A 481 -12.18 -11.26 7.31
CA ASN A 481 -13.00 -11.69 6.20
C ASN A 481 -12.36 -12.90 5.50
N ASN A 482 -13.18 -13.79 4.92
CA ASN A 482 -12.75 -15.04 4.27
C ASN A 482 -11.83 -14.81 3.05
N GLY A 483 -11.64 -13.56 2.61
CA GLY A 483 -10.67 -13.15 1.60
C GLY A 483 -10.63 -11.63 1.41
N PRO A 484 -9.62 -11.10 0.70
CA PRO A 484 -9.57 -9.68 0.32
C PRO A 484 -10.71 -9.31 -0.64
N GLN A 485 -11.28 -8.12 -0.48
CA GLN A 485 -12.25 -7.55 -1.40
C GLN A 485 -11.58 -6.53 -2.32
N THR A 486 -11.77 -6.67 -3.62
CA THR A 486 -11.22 -5.73 -4.61
C THR A 486 -12.13 -4.51 -4.76
N LEU A 487 -11.59 -3.34 -4.48
CA LEU A 487 -12.18 -2.03 -4.75
C LEU A 487 -11.58 -1.46 -6.02
N THR A 488 -12.42 -1.01 -6.94
CA THR A 488 -11.98 -0.34 -8.17
C THR A 488 -12.35 1.14 -8.09
N PHE A 489 -11.40 2.02 -8.40
CA PHE A 489 -11.57 3.47 -8.44
C PHE A 489 -11.44 3.96 -9.89
N ASN A 490 -12.38 4.79 -10.33
CA ASN A 490 -12.32 5.44 -11.65
C ASN A 490 -11.70 6.85 -11.57
N ALA A 491 -11.40 7.45 -12.73
CA ALA A 491 -10.79 8.78 -12.81
C ALA A 491 -11.52 9.87 -12.01
N THR A 492 -12.86 9.87 -12.01
CA THR A 492 -13.69 10.85 -11.28
C THR A 492 -13.60 10.64 -9.77
N GLU A 493 -13.66 9.40 -9.30
CA GLU A 493 -13.53 9.04 -7.88
C GLU A 493 -12.12 9.38 -7.35
N ILE A 494 -11.09 9.22 -8.18
CA ILE A 494 -9.71 9.60 -7.85
C ILE A 494 -9.59 11.12 -7.75
N ALA A 495 -10.14 11.87 -8.71
CA ALA A 495 -10.14 13.33 -8.70
C ALA A 495 -10.87 13.91 -7.48
N ASN A 496 -12.00 13.30 -7.10
CA ASN A 496 -12.80 13.68 -5.94
C ASN A 496 -12.27 13.11 -4.61
N LYS A 497 -11.20 12.32 -4.63
CA LYS A 497 -10.63 11.63 -3.45
C LYS A 497 -11.68 10.82 -2.67
N THR A 498 -12.58 10.17 -3.39
CA THR A 498 -13.68 9.39 -2.79
C THR A 498 -13.12 8.23 -1.96
N THR A 499 -13.57 8.12 -0.72
CA THR A 499 -13.25 6.99 0.16
C THR A 499 -14.24 5.85 -0.05
N LYS A 500 -13.74 4.63 -0.23
CA LYS A 500 -14.55 3.40 -0.26
C LYS A 500 -14.22 2.55 0.96
N THR A 501 -15.26 2.00 1.59
CA THR A 501 -15.14 1.22 2.83
C THR A 501 -15.43 -0.26 2.59
N VAL A 502 -14.56 -1.12 3.12
CA VAL A 502 -14.81 -2.56 3.22
C VAL A 502 -15.00 -2.91 4.69
N SER A 503 -16.09 -3.62 5.00
CA SER A 503 -16.41 -4.02 6.37
C SER A 503 -16.40 -5.54 6.52
N THR A 504 -15.97 -6.02 7.67
CA THR A 504 -16.09 -7.44 8.05
C THR A 504 -17.55 -7.85 8.25
N ARG A 505 -17.90 -9.08 7.85
CA ARG A 505 -19.23 -9.67 8.09
C ARG A 505 -19.06 -10.95 8.93
N ASN A 506 -19.94 -11.16 9.91
CA ASN A 506 -20.02 -12.29 10.85
C ASN A 506 -18.94 -12.31 11.95
N ILE A 507 -19.35 -12.02 13.19
CA ILE A 507 -18.52 -12.05 14.41
C ILE A 507 -19.21 -12.96 15.43
N THR A 508 -19.30 -14.26 15.13
CA THR A 508 -20.09 -15.19 15.96
C THR A 508 -19.27 -16.34 16.57
N GLN A 509 -17.96 -16.40 16.34
CA GLN A 509 -17.11 -17.46 16.90
C GLN A 509 -16.31 -16.98 18.13
N SER A 510 -16.26 -17.81 19.18
CA SER A 510 -15.44 -17.56 20.38
C SER A 510 -13.95 -17.61 20.01
N LEU A 511 -13.27 -16.50 20.27
CA LEU A 511 -11.88 -16.23 19.93
C LEU A 511 -10.90 -17.12 20.71
N THR A 512 -11.12 -17.27 22.00
CA THR A 512 -10.30 -18.08 22.91
C THR A 512 -10.47 -19.57 22.68
N SER A 513 -11.68 -20.06 22.36
CA SER A 513 -11.88 -21.47 22.01
C SER A 513 -11.05 -21.87 20.77
N SER A 514 -11.05 -21.01 19.74
CA SER A 514 -10.19 -21.19 18.55
C SER A 514 -8.70 -21.06 18.87
N LEU A 515 -8.32 -20.21 19.84
CA LEU A 515 -6.94 -20.06 20.29
C LEU A 515 -6.44 -21.32 21.03
N ILE A 516 -7.25 -21.83 21.96
CA ILE A 516 -6.96 -23.03 22.76
C ILE A 516 -6.91 -24.27 21.86
N SER A 517 -7.79 -24.36 20.87
CA SER A 517 -7.76 -25.45 19.88
C SER A 517 -6.51 -25.44 18.99
N ASN A 518 -5.86 -24.29 18.80
CA ASN A 518 -4.63 -24.14 18.00
C ASN A 518 -3.36 -24.03 18.87
N LEU A 519 -3.46 -24.34 20.17
CA LEU A 519 -2.35 -24.23 21.12
C LEU A 519 -1.32 -25.34 20.90
N SER A 520 -0.11 -24.94 20.54
CA SER A 520 1.06 -25.82 20.51
C SER A 520 1.86 -25.64 21.80
N LEU A 521 2.16 -26.74 22.48
CA LEU A 521 2.96 -26.75 23.72
C LEU A 521 4.25 -27.54 23.51
N SER A 522 5.34 -26.98 24.01
CA SER A 522 6.67 -27.58 24.05
C SER A 522 7.25 -27.43 25.47
N VAL A 523 8.20 -28.29 25.83
CA VAL A 523 8.83 -28.25 27.16
C VAL A 523 10.28 -27.83 26.99
N ASN A 524 10.70 -26.80 27.72
CA ASN A 524 12.09 -26.41 27.77
C ASN A 524 12.81 -27.19 28.88
N ALA A 525 13.22 -28.42 28.58
CA ALA A 525 14.01 -29.24 29.49
C ALA A 525 15.50 -28.88 29.36
N LEU A 526 15.90 -27.75 29.95
CA LEU A 526 17.32 -27.38 30.04
C LEU A 526 18.10 -28.46 30.82
N GLY A 527 18.79 -29.34 30.10
CA GLY A 527 19.86 -30.19 30.62
C GLY A 527 19.48 -31.53 31.25
N ILE A 528 18.21 -31.97 31.19
CA ILE A 528 17.80 -33.24 31.80
C ILE A 528 17.78 -34.35 30.73
N LEU A 529 18.94 -34.95 30.50
CA LEU A 529 19.11 -36.10 29.61
C LEU A 529 18.29 -37.30 30.11
N GLY A 530 17.27 -37.70 29.35
CA GLY A 530 16.55 -38.99 29.54
C GLY A 530 15.12 -38.90 30.06
N LEU A 531 14.52 -37.72 30.23
CA LEU A 531 13.07 -37.63 30.48
C LEU A 531 12.29 -37.79 29.18
N ASP A 532 11.30 -38.69 29.19
CA ASP A 532 10.28 -38.73 28.15
C ASP A 532 9.34 -37.53 28.31
N VAL A 533 9.68 -36.48 27.57
CA VAL A 533 8.94 -35.21 27.52
C VAL A 533 7.54 -35.38 26.90
N THR A 534 7.35 -36.42 26.09
CA THR A 534 6.09 -36.75 25.41
C THR A 534 5.04 -37.25 26.39
N GLY A 535 5.43 -38.12 27.33
CA GLY A 535 4.55 -38.60 28.40
C GLY A 535 4.12 -37.49 29.35
N LEU A 536 5.04 -36.58 29.68
CA LEU A 536 4.75 -35.39 30.47
C LEU A 536 3.75 -34.45 29.78
N LEU A 537 4.01 -34.11 28.52
CA LEU A 537 3.11 -33.27 27.71
C LEU A 537 1.72 -33.89 27.60
N SER A 538 1.61 -35.22 27.40
CA SER A 538 0.32 -35.90 27.32
C SER A 538 -0.53 -35.80 28.60
N THR A 539 0.10 -35.63 29.77
CA THR A 539 -0.59 -35.48 31.06
C THR A 539 -0.87 -34.01 31.38
N VAL A 540 0.05 -33.10 31.04
CA VAL A 540 -0.06 -31.69 31.40
C VAL A 540 -0.92 -30.91 30.40
N THR A 541 -0.86 -31.22 29.10
CA THR A 541 -1.64 -30.51 28.08
C THR A 541 -3.15 -30.51 28.36
N PRO A 542 -3.81 -31.65 28.68
CA PRO A 542 -5.24 -31.65 28.98
C PRO A 542 -5.59 -30.85 30.24
N ALA A 543 -4.69 -30.82 31.23
CA ALA A 543 -4.89 -30.08 32.47
C ALA A 543 -4.72 -28.57 32.28
N VAL A 544 -3.71 -28.14 31.53
CA VAL A 544 -3.51 -26.74 31.14
C VAL A 544 -4.70 -26.28 30.30
N VAL A 545 -5.14 -27.06 29.32
CA VAL A 545 -6.34 -26.77 28.53
C VAL A 545 -7.60 -26.72 29.41
N GLY A 546 -7.74 -27.59 30.40
CA GLY A 546 -8.85 -27.59 31.35
C GLY A 546 -8.89 -26.33 32.24
N VAL A 547 -7.75 -25.91 32.78
CA VAL A 547 -7.64 -24.67 33.56
C VAL A 547 -7.89 -23.45 32.66
N LEU A 548 -7.31 -23.43 31.45
CA LEU A 548 -7.55 -22.37 30.47
C LEU A 548 -9.04 -22.28 30.12
N ASN A 549 -9.72 -23.41 29.88
CA ASN A 549 -11.17 -23.46 29.64
C ASN A 549 -12.00 -22.88 30.79
N GLY A 550 -11.57 -23.07 32.05
CA GLY A 550 -12.23 -22.49 33.22
C GLY A 550 -12.10 -20.96 33.32
N VAL A 551 -11.02 -20.39 32.79
CA VAL A 551 -10.79 -18.93 32.77
C VAL A 551 -11.15 -18.28 31.43
N THR A 552 -11.52 -19.09 30.43
CA THR A 552 -11.94 -18.62 29.11
C THR A 552 -13.10 -17.63 29.18
N GLN A 553 -14.15 -17.92 29.96
CA GLN A 553 -15.33 -17.04 30.03
C GLN A 553 -15.03 -15.67 30.67
N PRO A 554 -14.32 -15.58 31.82
CA PRO A 554 -13.85 -14.29 32.35
C PRO A 554 -12.94 -13.52 31.38
N VAL A 555 -12.01 -14.19 30.70
CA VAL A 555 -11.08 -13.56 29.75
C VAL A 555 -11.81 -13.13 28.47
N ASP A 556 -12.77 -13.91 27.97
CA ASP A 556 -13.62 -13.56 26.85
C ASP A 556 -14.50 -12.35 27.19
N ASN A 557 -15.09 -12.31 28.39
CA ASN A 557 -15.86 -11.16 28.82
C ASN A 557 -14.97 -9.92 28.98
N LEU A 558 -13.75 -10.06 29.51
CA LEU A 558 -12.79 -8.98 29.58
C LEU A 558 -12.44 -8.48 28.18
N LEU A 559 -12.02 -9.39 27.30
CA LEU A 559 -11.63 -9.07 25.94
C LEU A 559 -12.80 -8.43 25.18
N TYR A 560 -14.00 -9.00 25.29
CA TYR A 560 -15.22 -8.42 24.74
C TYR A 560 -15.48 -7.02 25.27
N ASN A 561 -15.36 -6.79 26.58
CA ASN A 561 -15.56 -5.46 27.17
C ASN A 561 -14.48 -4.46 26.78
N VAL A 562 -13.20 -4.89 26.68
CA VAL A 562 -12.10 -4.04 26.18
C VAL A 562 -12.35 -3.69 24.72
N LEU A 563 -12.61 -4.69 23.89
CA LEU A 563 -12.90 -4.53 22.47
C LEU A 563 -14.15 -3.64 22.29
N SER A 564 -15.23 -3.88 23.02
CA SER A 564 -16.45 -3.06 22.96
C SER A 564 -16.22 -1.62 23.44
N ALA A 565 -15.41 -1.40 24.48
CA ALA A 565 -15.04 -0.07 24.96
C ALA A 565 -14.15 0.69 23.98
N LEU A 566 -13.29 -0.02 23.24
CA LEU A 566 -12.52 0.52 22.11
C LEU A 566 -13.36 0.66 20.84
N GLY A 567 -14.66 0.32 20.88
CA GLY A 567 -15.57 0.41 19.75
C GLY A 567 -15.36 -0.67 18.68
N VAL A 568 -15.05 -1.88 19.09
CA VAL A 568 -14.80 -3.01 18.18
C VAL A 568 -16.10 -3.77 18.00
N SER A 569 -16.97 -3.27 17.12
CA SER A 569 -18.16 -4.00 16.67
C SER A 569 -18.07 -4.44 15.22
N VAL A 570 -17.35 -3.70 14.36
CA VAL A 570 -17.12 -4.02 12.94
C VAL A 570 -15.75 -3.47 12.55
N GLY A 571 -14.85 -4.33 12.07
CA GLY A 571 -13.61 -3.88 11.45
C GLY A 571 -13.93 -3.28 10.08
N SER A 572 -13.60 -2.01 9.87
CA SER A 572 -13.73 -1.36 8.57
C SER A 572 -12.38 -0.83 8.06
N ALA A 573 -12.12 -1.05 6.78
CA ALA A 573 -10.99 -0.51 6.05
C ALA A 573 -11.50 0.59 5.12
N ASP A 574 -11.01 1.81 5.33
CA ASP A 574 -11.30 2.97 4.51
C ASP A 574 -10.14 3.20 3.52
N ILE A 575 -10.42 3.05 2.23
CA ILE A 575 -9.41 3.16 1.17
C ILE A 575 -9.74 4.37 0.32
N ARG A 576 -8.72 5.18 0.01
CA ARG A 576 -8.80 6.24 -1.00
C ARG A 576 -7.57 6.20 -1.90
N VAL A 577 -7.77 6.40 -3.19
CA VAL A 577 -6.67 6.65 -4.13
C VAL A 577 -6.35 8.13 -4.07
N THR A 578 -5.11 8.47 -3.71
CA THR A 578 -4.68 9.85 -3.48
C THR A 578 -4.11 10.48 -4.75
N GLY A 579 -3.68 9.66 -5.71
CA GLY A 579 -3.21 10.07 -7.02
C GLY A 579 -2.98 8.87 -7.92
N ALA A 580 -3.19 9.06 -9.22
CA ALA A 580 -2.92 8.03 -10.23
C ALA A 580 -2.54 8.69 -11.56
N THR A 581 -1.64 8.08 -12.31
CA THR A 581 -1.23 8.51 -13.64
C THR A 581 -0.98 7.29 -14.52
N CYS A 582 -1.43 7.36 -15.77
CA CYS A 582 -1.12 6.32 -16.74
C CYS A 582 0.34 6.41 -17.24
N GLY A 583 1.04 7.52 -16.92
CA GLY A 583 2.33 7.84 -17.52
C GLY A 583 2.18 8.37 -18.95
N ARG A 584 3.30 8.71 -19.58
CA ARG A 584 3.36 8.98 -21.02
C ARG A 584 4.00 7.78 -21.69
N SER A 585 3.44 7.35 -22.81
CA SER A 585 4.08 6.36 -23.66
C SER A 585 5.35 6.96 -24.27
N VAL A 586 6.47 6.26 -24.14
CA VAL A 586 7.79 6.69 -24.61
C VAL A 586 8.50 5.56 -25.33
N LEU A 587 9.33 5.90 -26.31
CA LEU A 587 10.21 4.94 -26.97
C LEU A 587 11.29 4.47 -25.99
N VAL A 588 11.57 3.16 -26.03
CA VAL A 588 12.55 2.49 -25.19
C VAL A 588 13.44 1.59 -26.04
N GLN A 589 14.61 1.25 -25.49
CA GLN A 589 15.63 0.42 -26.14
C GLN A 589 15.92 -0.83 -25.32
#